data_AF-A0AAI9G3Q7-F1
#
_entry.id   AF-A0AAI9G3Q7-F1
#
_cell.length_a   1.000
_cell.length_b   1.000
_cell.length_c   1.000
_cell.angle_alpha   90.00
_cell.angle_beta   90.00
_cell.angle_gamma   90.00
#
_symmetry.space_group_name_H-M   'P 1'
#
loop_
_entity.id
_entity.type
_entity.pdbx_description
1 polymer ?
#
loop_
_entity_poly.entity_id
_entity_poly.type
_entity_poly.pdbx_seq_one_letter_code
_entity_poly.pdbx_strand_id
1 'polypeptide(L)'
;MSYLPEHLAIAENLTAATSAGSLVDAYAALNGHPRASVESAALICGYSCIATRNRRDSLNHILAQVSEATRRRTDGFGLRDIAH
;
A
#
# COMPACT_ATOMS: atom_id res chain seq x y z
N MET A 1 10.90 -13.13 -8.01
CA MET A 1 10.77 -12.64 -6.63
C MET A 1 9.69 -13.47 -5.96
N SER A 2 10.04 -14.34 -5.03
CA SER A 2 9.06 -15.08 -4.23
C SER A 2 8.70 -14.20 -3.04
N TYR A 3 7.47 -13.71 -2.99
CA TYR A 3 6.99 -12.94 -1.83
C TYR A 3 6.71 -13.88 -0.67
N LEU A 4 7.05 -13.46 0.55
CA LEU A 4 6.62 -14.18 1.75
C LEU A 4 5.09 -14.15 1.86
N PRO A 5 4.45 -15.21 2.36
CA PRO A 5 2.99 -15.28 2.49
C PRO A 5 2.41 -14.13 3.33
N GLU A 6 3.18 -13.61 4.29
CA GLU A 6 2.79 -12.43 5.07
C GLU A 6 2.62 -11.16 4.21
N HIS A 7 3.44 -10.97 3.17
CA HIS A 7 3.35 -9.79 2.31
C HIS A 7 2.10 -9.84 1.43
N LEU A 8 1.72 -11.05 1.00
CA LEU A 8 0.51 -11.28 0.22
C LEU A 8 -0.73 -11.01 1.07
N ALA A 9 -0.77 -11.49 2.31
CA ALA A 9 -1.89 -11.22 3.22
C ALA A 9 -2.07 -9.72 3.50
N ILE A 10 -0.96 -8.97 3.69
CA ILE A 10 -1.02 -7.51 3.86
C ILE A 10 -1.54 -6.85 2.58
N ALA A 11 -1.05 -7.28 1.41
CA ALA A 11 -1.48 -6.75 0.12
C ALA A 11 -2.97 -6.99 -0.14
N GLU A 12 -3.48 -8.20 0.13
CA GLU A 12 -4.90 -8.54 -0.01
C GLU A 12 -5.78 -7.67 0.89
N ASN A 13 -5.41 -7.53 2.16
CA ASN A 13 -6.13 -6.68 3.10
C ASN A 13 -6.11 -5.20 2.69
N LEU A 14 -4.96 -4.71 2.20
CA LEU A 14 -4.83 -3.34 1.70
C LEU A 14 -5.69 -3.10 0.46
N THR A 15 -5.68 -4.02 -0.50
CA THR A 15 -6.50 -3.94 -1.71
C THR A 15 -7.99 -4.00 -1.38
N ALA A 16 -8.39 -4.87 -0.45
CA ALA A 16 -9.78 -4.95 0.01
C ALA A 16 -10.24 -3.65 0.67
N ALA A 17 -9.43 -3.09 1.57
CA ALA A 17 -9.75 -1.85 2.27
C ALA A 17 -9.82 -0.63 1.34
N THR A 18 -8.87 -0.52 0.40
CA THR A 18 -8.83 0.57 -0.59
C THR A 18 -10.00 0.48 -1.57
N SER A 19 -10.33 -0.73 -2.06
CA SER A 19 -11.53 -0.97 -2.90
C SER A 19 -12.84 -0.66 -2.17
N ALA A 20 -12.90 -0.94 -0.86
CA ALA A 20 -14.04 -0.59 -0.01
C ALA A 20 -14.13 0.92 0.30
N GLY A 21 -13.09 1.70 0.00
CA GLY A 21 -13.02 3.12 0.36
C GLY A 21 -12.82 3.36 1.86
N SER A 22 -12.32 2.38 2.61
CA SER A 22 -12.06 2.50 4.05
C SER A 22 -10.60 2.87 4.32
N LEU A 23 -10.37 4.14 4.65
CA LEU A 23 -9.02 4.64 4.98
C LEU A 23 -8.51 4.03 6.30
N VAL A 24 -9.42 3.85 7.26
CA VAL A 24 -9.11 3.30 8.58
C VAL A 24 -8.58 1.87 8.43
N ASP A 25 -9.26 1.04 7.65
CA ASP A 25 -8.84 -0.35 7.43
C ASP A 25 -7.56 -0.43 6.59
N ALA A 26 -7.40 0.47 5.61
CA ALA A 26 -6.20 0.53 4.79
C ALA A 26 -4.96 0.89 5.63
N TYR A 27 -5.11 1.82 6.58
CA TYR A 27 -4.03 2.16 7.51
C TYR A 27 -3.80 1.07 8.56
N ALA A 28 -4.86 0.41 9.02
CA ALA A 28 -4.76 -0.72 9.93
C ALA A 28 -3.99 -1.90 9.30
N ALA A 29 -4.20 -2.17 8.01
CA ALA A 29 -3.50 -3.21 7.27
C ALA A 29 -1.97 -2.98 7.18
N LEU A 30 -1.53 -1.73 7.25
CA LEU A 30 -0.09 -1.36 7.22
C LEU A 30 0.50 -1.20 8.63
N ASN A 31 -0.33 -0.94 9.63
CA ASN A 31 0.12 -0.65 10.98
C ASN A 31 0.65 -1.92 11.66
N GLY A 32 1.65 -1.76 12.53
CA GLY A 32 2.27 -2.89 13.26
C GLY A 32 3.22 -3.77 12.45
N HIS A 33 3.31 -3.60 11.13
CA HIS A 33 4.21 -4.39 10.28
C HIS A 33 5.62 -3.77 10.14
N PRO A 34 6.67 -4.59 9.93
CA PRO A 34 7.99 -4.11 9.58
C PRO A 34 7.99 -3.33 8.25
N ARG A 35 8.90 -2.36 8.13
CA ARG A 35 9.05 -1.53 6.92
C ARG A 35 9.16 -2.39 5.64
N ALA A 36 10.00 -3.42 5.67
CA ALA A 36 10.23 -4.28 4.50
C ALA A 36 8.95 -5.01 4.05
N SER A 37 8.13 -5.47 4.99
CA SER A 37 6.86 -6.14 4.69
C SER A 37 5.85 -5.17 4.10
N VAL A 38 5.78 -3.94 4.63
CA VAL A 38 4.92 -2.87 4.09
C VAL A 38 5.35 -2.44 2.69
N GLU A 39 6.65 -2.23 2.45
CA GLU A 39 7.17 -1.89 1.12
C GLU A 39 6.91 -3.02 0.11
N SER A 40 7.10 -4.28 0.52
CA SER A 40 6.82 -5.43 -0.34
C SER A 40 5.34 -5.53 -0.69
N ALA A 41 4.45 -5.39 0.31
CA ALA A 41 3.00 -5.39 0.07
C ALA A 41 2.56 -4.21 -0.81
N ALA A 42 3.12 -3.01 -0.58
CA ALA A 42 2.84 -1.84 -1.39
C ALA A 42 3.22 -2.06 -2.86
N LEU A 43 4.38 -2.68 -3.13
CA LEU A 43 4.80 -3.04 -4.49
C LEU A 43 3.89 -4.08 -5.13
N ILE A 44 3.42 -5.08 -4.37
CA ILE A 44 2.47 -6.09 -4.85
C ILE A 44 1.15 -5.44 -5.29
N CYS A 45 0.65 -4.47 -4.54
CA CYS A 45 -0.56 -3.69 -4.88
C CYS A 45 -0.33 -2.62 -5.95
N GLY A 46 0.86 -2.52 -6.54
CA GLY A 46 1.17 -1.54 -7.58
C GLY A 46 1.46 -0.12 -7.08
N TYR A 47 1.67 0.09 -5.78
CA TYR A 47 2.13 1.38 -5.26
C TYR A 47 3.62 1.60 -5.52
N SER A 48 4.02 2.87 -5.56
CA SER A 48 5.44 3.23 -5.64
C SER A 48 6.07 3.29 -4.24
N CYS A 49 7.32 2.84 -4.14
CA CYS A 49 8.16 2.97 -2.94
C CYS A 49 9.35 3.87 -3.25
N ILE A 50 9.76 4.71 -2.30
CA ILE A 50 10.94 5.56 -2.43
C ILE A 50 12.15 4.94 -1.72
N ALA A 51 13.32 5.02 -2.37
CA ALA A 51 14.58 4.57 -1.80
C ALA A 51 15.10 5.59 -0.77
N THR A 52 14.56 5.55 0.44
CA THR A 52 15.00 6.40 1.57
C THR A 52 15.54 5.56 2.72
N ARG A 53 16.49 6.10 3.51
CA ARG A 53 16.92 5.47 4.77
C ARG A 53 15.91 5.73 5.90
N ASN A 54 15.09 6.77 5.78
CA ASN A 54 14.12 7.15 6.80
C ASN A 54 12.82 6.35 6.63
N ARG A 55 12.51 5.50 7.63
CA ARG A 55 11.28 4.70 7.66
C ARG A 55 10.03 5.58 7.55
N ARG A 56 10.02 6.73 8.24
CA ARG A 56 8.85 7.61 8.28
C ARG A 56 8.52 8.18 6.90
N ASP A 57 9.54 8.57 6.15
CA ASP A 57 9.37 9.13 4.80
C ASP A 57 8.85 8.07 3.82
N SER A 58 9.39 6.85 3.89
CA SER A 58 8.90 5.72 3.07
C SER A 58 7.43 5.43 3.35
N LEU A 59 7.05 5.34 4.63
CA LEU A 59 5.65 5.11 5.03
C LEU A 59 4.75 6.26 4.61
N ASN A 60 5.13 7.51 4.84
CA ASN A 60 4.34 8.67 4.44
C ASN A 60 4.08 8.69 2.92
N HIS A 61 5.07 8.32 2.12
CA HIS A 61 4.94 8.22 0.66
C HIS A 61 3.93 7.14 0.24
N ILE A 62 3.96 5.97 0.89
CA ILE A 62 2.98 4.91 0.65
C ILE A 62 1.58 5.34 1.11
N LEU A 63 1.47 5.90 2.32
CA LEU A 63 0.18 6.34 2.89
C LEU A 63 -0.49 7.43 2.05
N ALA A 64 0.28 8.35 1.46
CA ALA A 64 -0.25 9.36 0.54
C ALA A 64 -0.93 8.71 -0.67
N GLN A 65 -0.28 7.73 -1.30
CA GLN A 65 -0.85 6.99 -2.43
C GLN A 65 -2.07 6.16 -1.99
N VAL A 66 -1.96 5.43 -0.88
CA VAL A 66 -3.07 4.63 -0.32
C VAL A 66 -4.29 5.52 -0.07
N SER A 67 -4.11 6.72 0.48
CA SER A 67 -5.21 7.63 0.74
C SER A 67 -5.94 8.06 -0.53
N GLU A 68 -5.21 8.27 -1.62
CA GLU A 68 -5.79 8.60 -2.93
C GLU A 68 -6.47 7.40 -3.57
N ALA A 69 -5.86 6.21 -3.45
CA ALA A 69 -6.42 4.93 -3.90
C ALA A 69 -7.76 4.66 -3.21
N THR A 70 -7.81 4.81 -1.89
CA THR A 70 -9.03 4.69 -1.09
C THR A 70 -10.11 5.67 -1.56
N ARG A 71 -9.78 6.94 -1.81
CA ARG A 71 -10.74 7.94 -2.30
C ARG A 71 -11.32 7.55 -3.65
N ARG A 72 -10.50 6.99 -4.52
CA ARG A 72 -10.90 6.53 -5.86
C ARG A 72 -11.44 5.10 -5.88
N ARG A 73 -11.48 4.43 -4.72
CA ARG A 73 -11.90 3.03 -4.54
C ARG A 73 -11.15 2.07 -5.48
N THR A 74 -9.84 2.25 -5.54
CA THR A 74 -8.94 1.52 -6.42
C THR A 74 -7.63 1.17 -5.71
N ASP A 75 -6.75 0.42 -6.36
CA ASP A 75 -5.43 0.06 -5.86
C ASP A 75 -4.32 0.90 -6.51
N GLY A 76 -3.05 0.54 -6.26
CA GLY A 76 -1.91 1.25 -6.83
C GLY A 76 -1.82 1.14 -8.35
N PHE A 77 -2.30 0.03 -8.94
CA PHE A 77 -2.35 -0.12 -10.40
C PHE A 77 -3.42 0.77 -11.01
N GLY A 78 -4.63 0.79 -10.44
CA GLY A 78 -5.69 1.66 -10.92
C GLY A 78 -5.36 3.15 -10.74
N LEU A 79 -4.65 3.54 -9.68
CA LEU A 79 -4.12 4.90 -9.56
C LEU A 79 -3.19 5.29 -10.70
N ARG A 80 -2.32 4.36 -11.13
CA ARG A 80 -1.41 4.60 -12.26
C ARG A 80 -2.18 4.75 -13.57
N ASP A 81 -3.23 3.95 -13.76
CA ASP A 81 -4.07 4.01 -14.96
C ASP A 81 -4.81 5.35 -15.08
N ILE A 82 -5.26 5.93 -13.96
CA ILE A 82 -5.97 7.23 -13.98
C ILE A 82 -5.00 8.43 -14.07
N ALA A 83 -3.72 8.24 -13.78
CA ALA A 83 -2.70 9.30 -13.87
C ALA A 83 -2.15 9.49 -15.29
N HIS A 84 -2.50 8.61 -16.23
CA HIS A 84 -2.16 8.67 -17.65
C HIS A 84 -3.32 9.24 -18.48
#